data_AF-A0A7W8A0U0-F1
#
_entry.id   AF-A0A7W8A0U0-F1
#
_cell.length_a   1.000
_cell.length_b   1.000
_cell.length_c   1.000
_cell.angle_alpha   90.00
_cell.angle_beta   90.00
_cell.angle_gamma   90.00
#
_symmetry.space_group_name_H-M   'P 1'
#
loop_
_entity.id
_entity.type
_entity.pdbx_description
1 polymer ?
#
loop_
_entity_poly.entity_id
_entity_poly.type
_entity_poly.pdbx_seq_one_letter_code
_entity_poly.pdbx_strand_id
1 'polypeptide(L)'
;MGVLRTERFETARLFTPRVDRYSVIVVRTNRYSVPAWPIGQTARVLLRASHLVVYRKGQEVARHERLIAEGGGDRRCGCPR
;
A
#
# COMPACT_ATOMS: atom_id res chain seq x y z
N MET A 1 -9.86 18.51 29.49
CA MET A 1 -8.75 18.20 28.56
C MET A 1 -8.72 16.69 28.33
N GLY A 2 -9.55 16.20 27.40
CA GLY A 2 -9.63 14.76 27.11
C GLY A 2 -8.61 14.38 26.04
N VAL A 3 -7.63 13.55 26.40
CA VAL A 3 -6.75 12.92 25.41
C VAL A 3 -7.56 11.86 24.67
N LEU A 4 -7.88 12.12 23.40
CA LEU A 4 -8.32 11.05 22.51
C LEU A 4 -7.11 10.13 22.36
N ARG A 5 -7.13 9.02 23.10
CA ARG A 5 -6.18 7.92 22.88
C ARG A 5 -6.40 7.52 21.43
N THR A 6 -5.49 7.91 20.55
CA THR A 6 -5.45 7.37 19.19
C THR A 6 -5.01 5.92 19.34
N GLU A 7 -5.94 5.09 19.83
CA GLU A 7 -5.91 3.67 19.63
C GLU A 7 -5.97 3.56 18.11
N ARG A 8 -4.78 3.46 17.50
CA ARG A 8 -4.61 3.28 16.08
C ARG A 8 -5.25 1.94 15.81
N PHE A 9 -6.56 1.94 15.56
CA PHE A 9 -7.34 0.75 15.26
C PHE A 9 -6.54 -0.04 14.23
N GLU A 10 -5.96 -1.16 14.66
CA GLU A 10 -5.11 -2.03 13.85
C GLU A 10 -5.98 -2.82 12.87
N THR A 11 -6.92 -2.16 12.19
CA THR A 11 -7.67 -2.70 11.07
C THR A 11 -6.74 -2.74 9.85
N ALA A 12 -5.67 -3.52 9.98
CA ALA A 12 -4.75 -3.85 8.94
C ALA A 12 -5.38 -4.95 8.08
N ARG A 13 -5.78 -4.62 6.85
CA ARG A 13 -6.33 -5.58 5.92
C ARG A 13 -5.23 -6.12 5.02
N LEU A 14 -5.05 -7.44 5.05
CA LEU A 14 -4.09 -8.10 4.18
C LEU A 14 -4.69 -8.31 2.79
N PHE A 15 -3.93 -7.96 1.77
CA PHE A 15 -4.22 -8.23 0.37
C PHE A 15 -3.05 -8.99 -0.25
N THR A 16 -3.35 -9.82 -1.25
CA THR A 16 -2.36 -10.56 -2.02
C THR A 16 -2.38 -10.22 -3.50
N PRO A 17 -2.23 -8.93 -3.90
CA PRO A 17 -2.28 -8.56 -5.31
C PRO A 17 -1.09 -9.16 -6.05
N ARG A 18 -1.30 -9.43 -7.33
CA ARG A 18 -0.22 -9.83 -8.24
C ARG A 18 0.47 -8.59 -8.77
N VAL A 19 1.79 -8.64 -8.84
CA VAL A 19 2.60 -7.52 -9.30
C VAL A 19 2.65 -7.51 -10.82
N ASP A 20 2.27 -6.39 -11.40
CA ASP A 20 2.27 -6.18 -12.83
C ASP A 20 3.69 -5.98 -13.39
N ARG A 21 3.84 -6.05 -14.73
CA ARG A 21 5.12 -5.86 -15.44
C ARG A 21 5.79 -4.52 -15.16
N TYR A 22 5.02 -3.51 -14.76
CA TYR A 22 5.54 -2.19 -14.40
C TYR A 22 5.93 -2.05 -12.92
N SER A 23 5.99 -3.16 -12.16
CA SER A 23 6.16 -3.14 -10.70
C SER A 23 5.09 -2.27 -10.03
N VAL A 24 3.83 -2.48 -10.43
CA VAL A 24 2.65 -1.80 -9.87
C VAL A 24 1.71 -2.85 -9.29
N ILE A 25 1.15 -2.56 -8.13
CA ILE A 25 0.09 -3.35 -7.49
C ILE A 25 -1.21 -2.56 -7.43
N VAL A 26 -2.33 -3.25 -7.63
CA VAL A 26 -3.66 -2.68 -7.47
C VAL A 26 -4.23 -3.12 -6.13
N VAL A 27 -4.47 -2.17 -5.24
CA VAL A 27 -5.10 -2.42 -3.93
C VAL A 27 -6.41 -1.64 -3.88
N ARG A 28 -7.52 -2.39 -3.86
CA ARG A 28 -8.88 -1.88 -4.07
C ARG A 28 -9.00 -1.17 -5.43
N THR A 29 -8.88 0.16 -5.46
CA THR A 29 -8.98 0.99 -6.68
C THR A 29 -7.70 1.78 -6.94
N ASN A 30 -6.74 1.77 -6.01
CA ASN A 30 -5.53 2.58 -6.11
C ASN A 30 -4.36 1.74 -6.62
N ARG A 31 -3.49 2.39 -7.41
CA ARG A 31 -2.27 1.81 -7.96
C ARG A 31 -1.06 2.29 -7.17
N TYR A 32 -0.27 1.36 -6.65
CA TYR A 32 0.95 1.66 -5.92
C TYR A 32 2.17 1.09 -6.63
N SER A 33 3.17 1.94 -6.81
CA SER A 33 4.47 1.57 -7.39
C SER A 33 5.32 0.88 -6.34
N VAL A 34 5.88 -0.27 -6.64
CA VAL A 34 6.67 -1.06 -5.69
C VAL A 34 8.09 -1.24 -6.24
N PRO A 35 9.14 -1.02 -5.43
CA PRO A 35 10.51 -1.12 -5.90
C PRO A 35 10.92 -2.60 -6.13
N ALA A 36 11.45 -2.86 -7.32
CA ALA A 36 12.20 -4.08 -7.67
C ALA A 36 11.48 -5.42 -7.41
N TRP A 37 10.41 -5.70 -8.15
CA TRP A 37 9.73 -7.00 -8.11
C TRP A 37 9.88 -7.78 -9.41
N PRO A 38 10.11 -9.12 -9.36
CA PRO A 38 9.85 -9.96 -10.52
C PRO A 38 8.35 -10.01 -10.84
N ILE A 39 8.06 -9.84 -12.12
CA ILE A 39 6.73 -9.80 -12.73
C ILE A 39 5.98 -11.09 -12.41
N GLY A 40 4.70 -10.96 -12.03
CA GLY A 40 3.83 -12.11 -11.84
C GLY A 40 3.95 -12.80 -10.48
N GLN A 41 4.76 -12.29 -9.55
CA GLN A 41 4.74 -12.73 -8.16
C GLN A 41 3.59 -12.10 -7.36
N THR A 42 3.17 -12.77 -6.29
CA THR A 42 2.19 -12.27 -5.33
C THR A 42 2.87 -11.43 -4.24
N ALA A 43 2.28 -10.27 -3.98
CA ALA A 43 2.71 -9.32 -2.97
C ALA A 43 1.85 -9.45 -1.73
N ARG A 44 2.41 -9.51 -0.51
CA ARG A 44 1.59 -9.39 0.71
C ARG A 44 1.49 -7.92 1.08
N VAL A 45 0.33 -7.31 0.89
CA VAL A 45 0.12 -5.90 1.17
C VAL A 45 -0.74 -5.76 2.40
N LEU A 46 -0.21 -5.09 3.41
CA LEU A 46 -0.88 -4.79 4.65
C LEU A 46 -1.41 -3.35 4.58
N LEU A 47 -2.70 -3.21 4.29
CA LEU A 47 -3.37 -1.92 4.21
C LEU A 47 -3.88 -1.50 5.59
N ARG A 48 -3.30 -0.45 6.16
CA ARG A 48 -3.78 0.19 7.39
C ARG A 48 -4.64 1.42 7.06
N ALA A 49 -5.19 2.04 8.10
CA ALA A 49 -6.06 3.22 7.97
C ALA A 49 -5.39 4.38 7.22
N SER A 50 -4.10 4.64 7.47
CA SER A 50 -3.37 5.80 6.94
C SER A 50 -2.25 5.44 5.96
N HIS A 51 -1.80 4.19 5.92
CA HIS A 51 -0.68 3.75 5.10
C HIS A 51 -0.80 2.28 4.72
N LEU A 52 -0.13 1.88 3.65
CA LEU A 52 0.07 0.48 3.30
C LEU A 52 1.55 0.10 3.44
N VAL A 53 1.75 -1.16 3.80
CA VAL A 53 3.08 -1.77 3.86
C VAL A 53 3.08 -2.97 2.93
N VAL A 54 4.13 -3.09 2.15
CA VAL A 54 4.30 -4.16 1.18
C VAL A 54 5.37 -5.11 1.71
N TYR A 55 4.97 -6.36 1.89
CA TYR A 55 5.81 -7.45 2.35
C TYR A 55 6.08 -8.44 1.21
N ARG A 56 7.34 -8.87 1.09
CA ARG A 56 7.80 -9.92 0.19
C ARG A 56 8.53 -10.97 0.99
N LYS A 57 8.08 -12.23 0.93
CA LYS A 57 8.68 -13.36 1.69
C LYS A 57 8.90 -13.05 3.18
N GLY A 58 8.09 -12.18 3.77
CA GLY A 58 8.22 -11.74 5.18
C GLY A 58 9.04 -10.47 5.41
N GLN A 59 9.68 -9.91 4.37
CA GLN A 59 10.44 -8.67 4.47
C GLN A 59 9.62 -7.47 4.00
N GLU A 60 9.61 -6.38 4.78
CA GLU A 60 9.07 -5.09 4.34
C GLU A 60 9.96 -4.52 3.22
N VAL A 61 9.37 -4.32 2.04
CA VAL A 61 10.10 -3.82 0.86
C VAL A 61 9.65 -2.42 0.45
N ALA A 62 8.44 -2.03 0.83
CA ALA A 62 7.95 -0.69 0.58
C ALA A 62 6.87 -0.29 1.57
N ARG A 63 6.80 1.01 1.83
CA ARG A 63 5.76 1.63 2.62
C ARG A 63 5.25 2.84 1.86
N HIS A 64 3.94 2.90 1.67
CA HIS A 64 3.29 4.02 1.00
C HIS A 64 2.23 4.61 1.92
N GLU A 65 2.08 5.93 1.88
CA GLU A 65 0.93 6.56 2.50
C GLU A 65 -0.34 6.16 1.73
N ARG A 66 -1.44 5.93 2.46
CA ARG A 66 -2.69 5.54 1.85
C ARG A 66 -3.22 6.78 1.15
N LEU A 67 -3.36 6.68 -0.17
CA LEU A 67 -4.09 7.66 -0.95
C LEU A 67 -5.58 7.52 -0.61
N ILE A 68 -6.01 8.17 0.47
CA ILE A 68 -7.44 8.38 0.73
C ILE A 68 -7.90 9.37 -0.34
N ALA A 69 -8.95 9.02 -1.07
CA ALA A 69 -9.52 9.87 -2.10
C ALA A 69 -10.25 11.05 -1.42
N GLU A 70 -9.48 12.01 -0.92
CA GLU A 70 -9.98 13.35 -0.65
C GLU A 70 -9.94 14.09 -1.99
N GLY A 71 -11.05 14.01 -2.74
CA GLY A 71 -11.19 14.66 -4.04
C GLY A 71 -10.72 13.81 -5.23
N GLY A 72 -11.60 13.68 -6.23
CA GLY A 72 -11.39 12.88 -7.43
C GLY A 72 -10.14 13.27 -8.23
N GLY A 73 -9.23 12.33 -8.40
CA GLY A 73 -8.08 12.44 -9.30
C GLY A 73 -7.29 11.13 -9.32
N ASP A 74 -7.00 10.61 -10.51
CA ASP A 74 -6.13 9.46 -10.75
C ASP A 74 -4.72 9.74 -10.20
N ARG A 75 -4.49 9.44 -8.91
CA ARG A 75 -3.19 9.69 -8.25
C ARG A 75 -2.33 8.44 -8.36
N ARG A 76 -1.44 8.42 -9.34
CA ARG A 76 -0.25 7.56 -9.32
C ARG A 76 0.72 8.13 -8.27
N CYS A 77 1.05 7.34 -7.25
CA CYS A 77 2.17 7.68 -6.38
C CYS A 77 3.47 7.56 -7.21
N GLY A 78 4.00 8.72 -7.60
CA GLY A 78 5.30 8.84 -8.24
C GLY A 78 6.39 8.57 -7.23
N CYS A 79 6.86 7.33 -7.14
CA CYS A 79 8.19 7.08 -6.59
C CYS A 79 9.20 7.70 -7.57
N PRO A 80 10.10 8.60 -7.13
CA PRO A 80 11.25 8.97 -7.93
C PRO A 80 12.11 7.71 -8.11
N ARG A 81 12.59 7.51 -9.34
CA ARG A 81 13.34 6.33 -9.77
C ARG A 81 14.65 6.19 -9.01
#